data_AF-A0A2V5NBW8-F1
#
_entry.id   AF-A0A2V5NBW8-F1
#
_cell.length_a   1.000
_cell.length_b   1.000
_cell.length_c   1.000
_cell.angle_alpha   90.00
_cell.angle_beta   90.00
_cell.angle_gamma   90.00
#
_symmetry.space_group_name_H-M   'P 1'
#
loop_
_entity.id
_entity.type
_entity.pdbx_description
1 polymer ?
#
loop_
_entity_poly.entity_id
_entity_poly.type
_entity_poly.pdbx_seq_one_letter_code
_entity_poly.pdbx_strand_id
1 'polypeptide(L)'
;MSEFGRSRLASLSLVLLGLAAFSASSIAAPRDEITEAVIAGGATNTANAPRAVFLQAFTAVAVRVKQRDLPEYAAAAIQVRPDVAAKIVANTVRIMGCHNREVSCAAVARLVSVTTAANPDSAVAIAAAAIKAKPHLSSCIIAAASAAAPEQRSQIARLETYFSVSLLSLVVNDSDAEPWHGSGTLNPANVVDLRLTGEVISPEQPPSSH
;
A
#
# COMPACT_ATOMS: atom_id res chain seq x y z
N MET A 1 -0.02 44.41 -58.48
CA MET A 1 1.26 44.67 -57.79
C MET A 1 1.18 43.87 -56.48
N SER A 2 1.50 42.57 -56.37
CA SER A 2 2.81 41.86 -56.53
C SER A 2 3.94 42.64 -55.84
N GLU A 3 4.67 42.15 -54.82
CA GLU A 3 5.31 40.84 -54.56
C GLU A 3 5.48 40.60 -53.03
N PHE A 4 5.27 39.38 -52.51
CA PHE A 4 6.25 38.29 -52.25
C PHE A 4 7.38 38.60 -51.23
N GLY A 5 7.28 37.99 -50.06
CA GLY A 5 8.35 37.88 -49.06
C GLY A 5 8.17 36.62 -48.22
N ARG A 6 8.66 35.49 -48.73
CA ARG A 6 8.78 34.20 -48.03
C ARG A 6 9.85 34.29 -46.95
N SER A 7 9.53 33.86 -45.73
CA SER A 7 10.48 33.18 -44.85
C SER A 7 9.76 32.10 -44.06
N ARG A 8 10.16 30.86 -44.31
CA ARG A 8 9.80 29.66 -43.55
C ARG A 8 10.43 29.77 -42.15
N LEU A 9 9.78 29.19 -41.13
CA LEU A 9 10.34 28.12 -40.27
C LEU A 9 9.51 27.96 -38.98
N ALA A 10 9.44 26.71 -38.56
CA ALA A 10 9.13 26.22 -37.22
C ALA A 10 7.67 26.36 -36.74
N SER A 11 6.87 25.38 -37.19
CA SER A 11 5.74 24.83 -36.46
C SER A 11 6.14 24.45 -35.03
N LEU A 12 5.80 25.30 -34.06
CA LEU A 12 5.72 24.97 -32.65
C LEU A 12 4.25 24.73 -32.32
N SER A 13 3.81 23.47 -32.48
CA SER A 13 2.51 23.02 -31.98
C SER A 13 2.55 22.98 -30.45
N LEU A 14 2.25 24.13 -29.85
CA LEU A 14 2.01 24.28 -28.42
C LEU A 14 0.62 23.68 -28.16
N VAL A 15 0.60 22.43 -27.66
CA VAL A 15 -0.61 21.72 -27.25
C VAL A 15 -1.17 22.45 -26.02
N LEU A 16 -2.01 23.45 -26.29
CA LEU A 16 -2.77 24.18 -25.29
C LEU A 16 -4.05 23.40 -24.96
N LEU A 17 -4.07 22.95 -23.71
CA LEU A 17 -5.14 23.21 -22.76
C LEU A 17 -6.50 22.54 -23.06
N GLY A 18 -6.65 21.38 -22.42
CA GLY A 18 -7.87 20.84 -21.81
C GLY A 18 -9.17 21.57 -22.09
N LEU A 19 -9.93 21.05 -23.05
CA LEU A 19 -11.37 21.24 -23.05
C LEU A 19 -11.94 20.62 -21.78
N ALA A 20 -12.49 21.47 -20.93
CA ALA A 20 -13.44 21.11 -19.90
C ALA A 20 -14.68 20.49 -20.56
N ALA A 21 -14.65 19.17 -20.73
CA ALA A 21 -15.88 18.40 -20.92
C ALA A 21 -16.54 18.27 -19.54
N PHE A 22 -17.54 19.11 -19.29
CA PHE A 22 -18.64 18.77 -18.39
C PHE A 22 -19.29 17.49 -18.93
N SER A 23 -18.73 16.35 -18.57
CA SER A 23 -19.38 15.07 -18.79
C SER A 23 -20.34 14.87 -17.63
N ALA A 24 -21.62 14.81 -17.97
CA ALA A 24 -22.65 14.29 -17.09
C ALA A 24 -22.09 13.08 -16.34
N SER A 25 -22.24 13.04 -15.02
CA SER A 25 -21.89 11.89 -14.20
C SER A 25 -22.79 10.72 -14.58
N SER A 26 -22.53 10.08 -15.73
CA SER A 26 -22.70 8.66 -15.86
C SER A 26 -21.93 8.08 -14.69
N ILE A 27 -22.63 7.53 -13.70
CA ILE A 27 -22.01 6.74 -12.65
C ILE A 27 -21.47 5.51 -13.38
N ALA A 28 -20.30 5.65 -13.98
CA ALA A 28 -19.58 4.53 -14.54
C ALA A 28 -19.35 3.56 -13.37
N ALA A 29 -19.48 2.26 -13.64
CA ALA A 29 -19.25 1.29 -12.59
C ALA A 29 -17.82 1.50 -12.04
N PRO A 30 -17.54 1.27 -10.74
CA PRO A 30 -16.21 1.50 -10.17
C PRO A 30 -15.07 0.88 -10.99
N ARG A 31 -15.35 -0.26 -11.62
CA ARG A 31 -14.43 -0.96 -12.54
C ARG A 31 -14.09 -0.15 -13.79
N ASP A 32 -15.06 0.53 -14.38
CA ASP A 32 -14.91 1.30 -15.61
C ASP A 32 -14.06 2.54 -15.36
N GLU A 33 -14.31 3.26 -14.26
CA GLU A 33 -13.50 4.43 -13.87
C GLU A 33 -12.05 4.06 -13.61
N ILE A 34 -11.81 2.94 -12.92
CA ILE A 34 -10.45 2.41 -12.70
C ILE A 34 -9.80 2.05 -14.04
N THR A 35 -10.56 1.43 -14.95
CA THR A 35 -10.05 1.02 -16.26
C THR A 35 -9.67 2.22 -17.11
N GLU A 36 -10.52 3.23 -17.17
CA GLU A 36 -10.25 4.48 -17.87
C GLU A 36 -9.01 5.18 -17.30
N ALA A 37 -8.90 5.27 -15.97
CA ALA A 37 -7.73 5.89 -15.33
C ALA A 37 -6.42 5.13 -15.60
N VAL A 38 -6.47 3.80 -15.69
CA VAL A 38 -5.30 2.98 -16.02
C VAL A 38 -4.89 3.18 -17.49
N ILE A 39 -5.87 3.28 -18.40
CA ILE A 39 -5.61 3.57 -19.82
C ILE A 39 -5.04 4.98 -19.99
N ALA A 40 -5.60 5.97 -19.30
CA ALA A 40 -5.09 7.35 -19.27
C ALA A 40 -3.67 7.43 -18.69
N GLY A 41 -3.32 6.52 -17.78
CA GLY A 41 -1.97 6.35 -17.23
C GLY A 41 -0.97 5.69 -18.19
N GLY A 42 -1.36 5.37 -19.42
CA GLY A 42 -0.50 4.85 -20.47
C GLY A 42 -0.46 3.33 -20.59
N ALA A 43 -1.33 2.60 -19.88
CA ALA A 43 -1.43 1.14 -20.03
C ALA A 43 -2.45 0.75 -21.11
N THR A 44 -2.22 -0.34 -21.82
CA THR A 44 -3.15 -0.83 -22.86
C THR A 44 -4.41 -1.48 -22.26
N ASN A 45 -4.28 -2.10 -21.09
CA ASN A 45 -5.39 -2.66 -20.33
C ASN A 45 -5.03 -2.78 -18.84
N THR A 46 -6.02 -3.02 -17.99
CA THR A 46 -5.85 -3.10 -16.53
C THR A 46 -5.12 -4.35 -16.05
N ALA A 47 -5.38 -5.50 -16.67
CA ALA A 47 -4.80 -6.78 -16.29
C ALA A 47 -3.27 -6.79 -16.45
N ASN A 48 -2.77 -6.23 -17.56
CA ASN A 48 -1.36 -6.25 -17.93
C ASN A 48 -0.62 -4.96 -17.55
N ALA A 49 -1.31 -3.95 -16.99
CA ALA A 49 -0.68 -2.73 -16.54
C ALA A 49 0.45 -3.02 -15.53
N PRO A 50 1.59 -2.33 -15.58
CA PRO A 50 2.58 -2.41 -14.51
C PRO A 50 1.92 -2.11 -13.15
N ARG A 51 2.27 -2.88 -12.11
CA ARG A 51 1.67 -2.75 -10.76
C ARG A 51 1.67 -1.31 -10.24
N ALA A 52 2.75 -0.58 -10.50
CA ALA A 52 2.89 0.82 -10.09
C ALA A 52 1.87 1.72 -10.80
N VAL A 53 1.72 1.57 -12.12
CA VAL A 53 0.76 2.32 -12.94
C VAL A 53 -0.66 2.04 -12.47
N PHE A 54 -1.00 0.77 -12.24
CA PHE A 54 -2.32 0.38 -11.74
C PHE A 54 -2.63 1.02 -10.38
N LEU A 55 -1.71 0.92 -9.42
CA LEU A 55 -1.91 1.48 -8.07
C LEU A 55 -1.98 3.00 -8.09
N GLN A 56 -1.22 3.66 -8.97
CA GLN A 56 -1.28 5.11 -9.14
C GLN A 56 -2.62 5.55 -9.72
N ALA A 57 -3.10 4.88 -10.77
CA ALA A 57 -4.41 5.14 -11.37
C ALA A 57 -5.55 4.88 -10.37
N PHE A 58 -5.53 3.74 -9.67
CA PHE A 58 -6.48 3.45 -8.60
C PHE A 58 -6.50 4.55 -7.53
N THR A 59 -5.32 4.96 -7.06
CA THR A 59 -5.20 6.02 -6.04
C THR A 59 -5.77 7.34 -6.57
N ALA A 60 -5.51 7.69 -7.83
CA ALA A 60 -6.01 8.92 -8.46
C ALA A 60 -7.54 8.94 -8.58
N VAL A 61 -8.18 7.79 -8.82
CA VAL A 61 -9.64 7.64 -8.78
C VAL A 61 -10.13 7.73 -7.33
N ALA A 62 -9.56 6.90 -6.44
CA ALA A 62 -10.03 6.74 -5.07
C ALA A 62 -10.01 8.05 -4.25
N VAL A 63 -9.04 8.95 -4.45
CA VAL A 63 -9.02 10.25 -3.74
C VAL A 63 -10.18 11.18 -4.10
N ARG A 64 -10.88 10.92 -5.21
CA ARG A 64 -12.04 11.70 -5.68
C ARG A 64 -13.36 11.09 -5.26
N VAL A 65 -13.35 9.84 -4.81
CA VAL A 65 -14.54 9.06 -4.43
C VAL A 65 -14.98 9.43 -3.01
N LYS A 66 -16.29 9.43 -2.76
CA LYS A 66 -16.82 9.65 -1.41
C LYS A 66 -16.38 8.50 -0.50
N GLN A 67 -16.04 8.82 0.75
CA GLN A 67 -15.55 7.82 1.71
C GLN A 67 -16.45 6.58 1.85
N ARG A 68 -17.77 6.76 1.74
CA ARG A 68 -18.76 5.68 1.83
C ARG A 68 -18.73 4.67 0.68
N ASP A 69 -18.18 5.08 -0.47
CA ASP A 69 -18.14 4.33 -1.73
C ASP A 69 -16.73 3.73 -1.95
N LEU A 70 -15.72 4.12 -1.16
CA LEU A 70 -14.34 3.60 -1.23
C LEU A 70 -14.25 2.07 -1.12
N PRO A 71 -15.00 1.37 -0.23
CA PRO A 71 -14.97 -0.09 -0.15
C PRO A 71 -15.30 -0.78 -1.49
N GLU A 72 -16.28 -0.26 -2.21
CA GLU A 72 -16.75 -0.79 -3.49
C GLU A 72 -15.71 -0.59 -4.60
N TYR A 73 -15.03 0.57 -4.61
CA TYR A 73 -13.92 0.82 -5.52
C TYR A 73 -12.72 -0.06 -5.23
N ALA A 74 -12.39 -0.27 -3.95
CA ALA A 74 -11.31 -1.18 -3.57
C ALA A 74 -11.62 -2.63 -3.97
N ALA A 75 -12.85 -3.11 -3.76
CA ALA A 75 -13.26 -4.44 -4.22
C ALA A 75 -13.18 -4.58 -5.74
N ALA A 76 -13.68 -3.61 -6.49
CA ALA A 76 -13.59 -3.62 -7.95
C ALA A 76 -12.12 -3.64 -8.42
N ALA A 77 -11.24 -2.86 -7.80
CA ALA A 77 -9.82 -2.87 -8.10
C ALA A 77 -9.18 -4.24 -7.83
N ILE A 78 -9.55 -4.90 -6.73
CA ILE A 78 -9.04 -6.22 -6.35
C ILE A 78 -9.51 -7.31 -7.33
N GLN A 79 -10.76 -7.25 -7.79
CA GLN A 79 -11.27 -8.20 -8.79
C GLN A 79 -10.51 -8.11 -10.11
N VAL A 80 -10.05 -6.91 -10.47
CA VAL A 80 -9.26 -6.70 -11.69
C VAL A 80 -7.79 -7.08 -11.49
N ARG A 81 -7.24 -6.82 -10.30
CA ARG A 81 -5.82 -7.06 -9.97
C ARG A 81 -5.65 -7.66 -8.57
N PRO A 82 -5.94 -8.96 -8.41
CA PRO A 82 -5.86 -9.63 -7.11
C PRO A 82 -4.42 -9.68 -6.57
N ASP A 83 -3.41 -9.68 -7.45
CA ASP A 83 -1.99 -9.73 -7.11
C ASP A 83 -1.50 -8.54 -6.27
N VAL A 84 -2.25 -7.43 -6.23
CA VAL A 84 -1.92 -6.24 -5.45
C VAL A 84 -2.96 -5.90 -4.37
N ALA A 85 -3.83 -6.85 -4.00
CA ALA A 85 -4.95 -6.62 -3.09
C ALA A 85 -4.54 -5.97 -1.75
N ALA A 86 -3.48 -6.49 -1.12
CA ALA A 86 -2.94 -5.93 0.13
C ALA A 86 -2.55 -4.43 -0.01
N LYS A 87 -1.96 -4.03 -1.16
CA LYS A 87 -1.58 -2.64 -1.43
C LYS A 87 -2.79 -1.74 -1.69
N ILE A 88 -3.81 -2.25 -2.39
CA ILE A 88 -5.08 -1.55 -2.61
C ILE A 88 -5.72 -1.21 -1.26
N VAL A 89 -5.83 -2.19 -0.35
CA VAL A 89 -6.43 -1.98 0.97
C VAL A 89 -5.62 -1.00 1.80
N ALA A 90 -4.29 -1.16 1.87
CA ALA A 90 -3.42 -0.23 2.59
C ALA A 90 -3.57 1.22 2.09
N ASN A 91 -3.61 1.43 0.77
CA ASN A 91 -3.81 2.76 0.19
C ASN A 91 -5.21 3.29 0.50
N THR A 92 -6.25 2.46 0.42
CA THR A 92 -7.63 2.87 0.71
C THR A 92 -7.77 3.33 2.16
N VAL A 93 -7.19 2.60 3.12
CA VAL A 93 -7.18 3.00 4.54
C VAL A 93 -6.45 4.35 4.74
N ARG A 94 -5.37 4.60 4.01
CA ARG A 94 -4.68 5.90 4.05
C ARG A 94 -5.57 7.02 3.50
N ILE A 95 -6.22 6.80 2.35
CA ILE A 95 -7.14 7.76 1.72
C ILE A 95 -8.31 8.09 2.65
N MET A 96 -8.88 7.10 3.33
CA MET A 96 -9.92 7.32 4.34
C MET A 96 -9.46 8.28 5.45
N GLY A 97 -8.19 8.19 5.86
CA GLY A 97 -7.58 9.09 6.84
C GLY A 97 -7.30 10.51 6.30
N CYS A 98 -7.21 10.68 4.98
CA CYS A 98 -7.14 11.99 4.35
C CYS A 98 -8.51 12.67 4.28
N HIS A 99 -9.58 11.91 4.07
CA HIS A 99 -10.95 12.44 4.07
C HIS A 99 -11.48 12.76 5.47
N ASN A 100 -11.08 11.96 6.47
CA ASN A 100 -11.53 12.12 7.84
C ASN A 100 -10.36 11.93 8.80
N ARG A 101 -10.21 12.87 9.74
CA ARG A 101 -9.13 12.86 10.74
C ARG A 101 -9.16 11.60 11.60
N GLU A 102 -10.36 11.06 11.83
CA GLU A 102 -10.57 9.82 12.57
C GLU A 102 -11.26 8.78 11.69
N VAL A 103 -10.54 7.71 11.35
CA VAL A 103 -11.11 6.57 10.63
C VAL A 103 -11.74 5.62 11.65
N SER A 104 -13.06 5.44 11.58
CA SER A 104 -13.77 4.58 12.53
C SER A 104 -13.52 3.09 12.27
N CYS A 105 -13.59 2.29 13.34
CA CYS A 105 -13.59 0.83 13.28
C CYS A 105 -14.64 0.30 12.27
N ALA A 106 -15.86 0.84 12.28
CA ALA A 106 -16.94 0.42 11.37
C ALA A 106 -16.59 0.66 9.89
N ALA A 107 -15.94 1.79 9.58
CA ALA A 107 -15.55 2.11 8.21
C ALA A 107 -14.46 1.16 7.70
N VAL A 108 -13.43 0.87 8.52
CA VAL A 108 -12.37 -0.08 8.14
C VAL A 108 -12.90 -1.51 8.10
N ALA A 109 -13.75 -1.91 9.05
CA ALA A 109 -14.38 -3.22 9.06
C ALA A 109 -15.20 -3.46 7.79
N ARG A 110 -15.96 -2.46 7.32
CA ARG A 110 -16.68 -2.54 6.04
C ARG A 110 -15.72 -2.71 4.87
N LEU A 111 -14.66 -1.90 4.80
CA LEU A 111 -13.63 -2.03 3.76
C LEU A 111 -13.05 -3.44 3.73
N VAL A 112 -12.61 -3.96 4.87
CA VAL A 112 -12.00 -5.28 4.99
C VAL A 112 -12.99 -6.38 4.61
N SER A 113 -14.24 -6.31 5.07
CA SER A 113 -15.28 -7.28 4.73
C SER A 113 -15.55 -7.33 3.22
N VAL A 114 -15.79 -6.16 2.60
CA VAL A 114 -16.10 -6.04 1.17
C VAL A 114 -14.92 -6.50 0.30
N THR A 115 -13.70 -6.12 0.66
CA THR A 115 -12.49 -6.49 -0.11
C THR A 115 -12.10 -7.96 0.07
N THR A 116 -12.33 -8.52 1.26
CA THR A 116 -12.12 -9.95 1.53
C THR A 116 -13.16 -10.80 0.79
N ALA A 117 -14.42 -10.39 0.78
CA ALA A 117 -15.47 -11.07 0.01
C ALA A 117 -15.17 -11.04 -1.51
N ALA A 118 -14.55 -9.97 -2.00
CA ALA A 118 -14.14 -9.86 -3.40
C ALA A 118 -12.95 -10.76 -3.78
N ASN A 119 -12.11 -11.14 -2.82
CA ASN A 119 -10.97 -12.05 -3.02
C ASN A 119 -10.62 -12.78 -1.71
N PRO A 120 -11.33 -13.88 -1.40
CA PRO A 120 -11.13 -14.63 -0.16
C PRO A 120 -9.72 -15.20 -0.02
N ASP A 121 -9.08 -15.59 -1.12
CA ASP A 121 -7.71 -16.15 -1.13
C ASP A 121 -6.68 -15.17 -0.57
N SER A 122 -6.96 -13.87 -0.63
CA SER A 122 -6.08 -12.82 -0.11
C SER A 122 -6.48 -12.30 1.28
N ALA A 123 -7.42 -12.95 1.98
CA ALA A 123 -7.98 -12.44 3.25
C ALA A 123 -6.91 -12.14 4.31
N VAL A 124 -5.96 -13.07 4.54
CA VAL A 124 -4.87 -12.86 5.51
C VAL A 124 -4.00 -11.66 5.12
N ALA A 125 -3.65 -11.53 3.84
CA ALA A 125 -2.83 -10.42 3.36
C ALA A 125 -3.57 -9.07 3.43
N ILE A 126 -4.87 -9.07 3.12
CA ILE A 126 -5.76 -7.90 3.24
C ILE A 126 -5.84 -7.46 4.71
N ALA A 127 -6.13 -8.38 5.63
CA ALA A 127 -6.23 -8.09 7.05
C ALA A 127 -4.90 -7.57 7.61
N ALA A 128 -3.79 -8.23 7.31
CA ALA A 128 -2.46 -7.79 7.73
C ALA A 128 -2.10 -6.38 7.20
N ALA A 129 -2.44 -6.07 5.96
CA ALA A 129 -2.21 -4.76 5.38
C ALA A 129 -3.06 -3.66 6.04
N ALA A 130 -4.33 -3.95 6.34
CA ALA A 130 -5.20 -3.05 7.07
C ALA A 130 -4.71 -2.80 8.50
N ILE A 131 -4.30 -3.85 9.23
CA ILE A 131 -3.75 -3.73 10.59
C ILE A 131 -2.49 -2.87 10.56
N LYS A 132 -1.58 -3.12 9.61
CA LYS A 132 -0.37 -2.30 9.44
C LYS A 132 -0.69 -0.82 9.18
N ALA A 133 -1.79 -0.52 8.50
CA ALA A 133 -2.21 0.85 8.22
C ALA A 133 -2.93 1.54 9.41
N LYS A 134 -3.61 0.76 10.27
CA LYS A 134 -4.33 1.21 11.47
C LYS A 134 -4.21 0.18 12.61
N PRO A 135 -3.07 0.12 13.33
CA PRO A 135 -2.84 -0.92 14.33
C PRO A 135 -3.86 -0.92 15.48
N HIS A 136 -4.33 0.26 15.90
CA HIS A 136 -5.32 0.41 16.97
C HIS A 136 -6.72 -0.13 16.62
N LEU A 137 -6.97 -0.48 15.35
CA LEU A 137 -8.23 -1.08 14.88
C LEU A 137 -8.10 -2.60 14.64
N SER A 138 -7.03 -3.23 15.12
CA SER A 138 -6.71 -4.63 14.82
C SER A 138 -7.84 -5.61 15.15
N SER A 139 -8.46 -5.48 16.31
CA SER A 139 -9.56 -6.34 16.75
C SER A 139 -10.77 -6.28 15.79
N CYS A 140 -11.14 -5.07 15.35
CA CYS A 140 -12.21 -4.87 14.37
C CYS A 140 -11.88 -5.47 13.00
N ILE A 141 -10.63 -5.32 12.57
CA ILE A 141 -10.15 -5.84 11.28
C ILE A 141 -10.16 -7.37 11.29
N ILE A 142 -9.66 -7.98 12.36
CA ILE A 142 -9.62 -9.44 12.54
C ILE A 142 -11.03 -10.01 12.57
N ALA A 143 -11.95 -9.38 13.31
CA ALA A 143 -13.35 -9.80 13.36
C ALA A 143 -14.01 -9.73 11.98
N ALA A 144 -13.85 -8.61 11.26
CA ALA A 144 -14.43 -8.42 9.94
C ALA A 144 -13.86 -9.41 8.89
N ALA A 145 -12.54 -9.59 8.86
CA ALA A 145 -11.89 -10.53 7.95
C ALA A 145 -12.29 -11.98 8.26
N SER A 146 -12.35 -12.36 9.55
CA SER A 146 -12.76 -13.70 9.98
C SER A 146 -14.21 -14.02 9.63
N ALA A 147 -15.10 -13.02 9.67
CA ALA A 147 -16.49 -13.18 9.24
C ALA A 147 -16.61 -13.30 7.72
N ALA A 148 -15.79 -12.56 6.96
CA ALA A 148 -15.81 -12.58 5.50
C ALA A 148 -15.09 -13.80 4.88
N ALA A 149 -14.10 -14.37 5.57
CA ALA A 149 -13.33 -15.55 5.14
C ALA A 149 -13.23 -16.58 6.29
N PRO A 150 -14.33 -17.30 6.61
CA PRO A 150 -14.37 -18.24 7.74
C PRO A 150 -13.34 -19.38 7.59
N GLU A 151 -13.02 -19.79 6.36
CA GLU A 151 -12.03 -20.83 6.08
C GLU A 151 -10.60 -20.46 6.53
N GLN A 152 -10.27 -19.16 6.53
CA GLN A 152 -8.95 -18.65 6.93
C GLN A 152 -8.93 -18.07 8.36
N ARG A 153 -10.03 -18.23 9.12
CA ARG A 153 -10.21 -17.62 10.45
C ARG A 153 -9.06 -17.91 11.41
N SER A 154 -8.52 -19.13 11.42
CA SER A 154 -7.40 -19.50 12.31
C SER A 154 -6.10 -18.77 11.94
N GLN A 155 -5.84 -18.54 10.66
CA GLN A 155 -4.68 -17.80 10.18
C GLN A 155 -4.85 -16.29 10.44
N ILE A 156 -6.06 -15.77 10.24
CA ILE A 156 -6.41 -14.36 10.51
C ILE A 156 -6.27 -14.06 12.02
N ALA A 157 -6.76 -14.94 12.89
CA ALA A 157 -6.65 -14.76 14.34
C ALA A 157 -5.20 -14.70 14.85
N ARG A 158 -4.25 -15.38 14.18
CA ARG A 158 -2.82 -15.33 14.54
C ARG A 158 -2.18 -13.97 14.29
N LEU A 159 -2.80 -13.10 13.49
CA LEU A 159 -2.27 -11.76 13.22
C LEU A 159 -2.15 -10.92 14.49
N GLU A 160 -3.05 -11.09 15.46
CA GLU A 160 -2.96 -10.43 16.78
C GLU A 160 -1.61 -10.70 17.45
N THR A 161 -1.17 -11.95 17.48
CA THR A 161 0.12 -12.36 18.06
C THR A 161 1.29 -11.72 17.33
N TYR A 162 1.28 -11.68 15.99
CA TYR A 162 2.38 -11.11 15.20
C TYR A 162 2.57 -9.60 15.41
N PHE A 163 1.47 -8.85 15.51
CA PHE A 163 1.54 -7.40 15.74
C PHE A 163 1.84 -7.05 17.20
N SER A 164 1.36 -7.86 18.17
CA SER A 164 1.72 -7.69 19.59
C SER A 164 3.19 -7.97 19.88
N VAL A 165 3.77 -9.04 19.30
CA VAL A 165 5.20 -9.38 19.49
C VAL A 165 6.09 -8.30 18.88
N SER A 166 5.73 -7.76 17.71
CA SER A 166 6.49 -6.68 17.08
C SER A 166 6.48 -5.38 17.91
N LEU A 167 5.39 -5.10 18.62
CA LEU A 167 5.27 -3.94 19.52
C LEU A 167 6.06 -4.16 20.82
N LEU A 168 6.03 -5.37 21.38
CA LEU A 168 6.82 -5.72 22.56
C LEU A 168 8.32 -5.66 22.28
N SER A 169 8.79 -6.11 21.11
CA SER A 169 10.20 -5.95 20.71
C SER A 169 10.65 -4.49 20.57
N LEU A 170 9.72 -3.57 20.26
CA LEU A 170 9.98 -2.13 20.23
C LEU A 170 10.02 -1.50 21.63
N VAL A 171 9.26 -2.04 22.60
CA VAL A 171 9.20 -1.51 23.98
C VAL A 171 10.31 -2.09 24.86
N VAL A 172 10.72 -3.35 24.65
CA VAL A 172 11.80 -4.00 25.42
C VAL A 172 13.18 -3.39 25.11
N ASN A 173 13.34 -2.70 23.97
CA ASN A 173 14.59 -1.99 23.67
C ASN A 173 14.76 -0.63 24.38
N ASP A 174 13.75 -0.14 25.10
CA ASP A 174 13.76 1.18 25.77
C ASP A 174 13.59 1.05 27.31
N SER A 175 13.70 -0.17 27.84
CA SER A 175 13.38 -0.49 29.23
C SER A 175 14.57 -1.03 30.04
N ASP A 176 15.81 -0.65 29.71
CA ASP A 176 16.98 -0.94 30.54
C ASP A 176 17.79 0.33 30.83
N ALA A 177 17.21 1.24 31.61
CA ALA A 177 17.95 2.17 32.46
C ALA A 177 17.87 1.56 33.88
N GLU A 178 18.93 1.02 34.48
CA GLU A 178 20.12 1.67 35.08
C GLU A 178 20.98 0.55 35.75
N PRO A 179 22.12 0.83 36.42
CA PRO A 179 23.35 1.53 36.02
C PRO A 179 24.55 0.52 36.04
N TRP A 180 25.80 1.01 36.02
CA TRP A 180 27.08 0.26 36.15
C TRP A 180 27.79 -0.12 34.84
N HIS A 181 28.63 0.83 34.41
CA HIS A 181 29.91 0.68 33.69
C HIS A 181 29.99 -0.18 32.41
N GLY A 182 30.10 0.51 31.28
CA GLY A 182 30.64 -0.04 30.06
C GLY A 182 30.60 0.97 28.92
N SER A 183 31.47 1.98 28.97
CA SER A 183 31.65 2.94 27.88
C SER A 183 32.09 2.22 26.61
N GLY A 184 31.13 1.94 25.72
CA GLY A 184 31.35 1.44 24.36
C GLY A 184 30.65 2.38 23.39
N THR A 185 31.42 3.25 22.76
CA THR A 185 30.95 4.22 21.77
C THR A 185 30.22 3.51 20.63
N LEU A 186 28.93 3.78 20.43
CA LEU A 186 28.21 3.41 19.22
C LEU A 186 28.80 4.17 18.02
N ASN A 187 29.66 3.50 17.26
CA ASN A 187 30.18 4.00 15.99
C ASN A 187 29.15 3.70 14.87
N PRO A 188 28.70 4.70 14.08
CA PRO A 188 27.79 4.48 12.95
C PRO A 188 28.36 3.63 11.80
N ALA A 189 29.62 3.17 11.90
CA ALA A 189 30.19 2.23 10.94
C ALA A 189 29.66 0.78 11.07
N ASN A 190 29.00 0.41 12.18
CA ASN A 190 28.58 -0.98 12.42
C ASN A 190 27.11 -1.28 12.09
N VAL A 191 26.42 -0.40 11.34
CA VAL A 191 25.01 -0.60 10.95
C VAL A 191 24.87 -1.43 9.66
N VAL A 192 25.91 -2.17 9.27
CA VAL A 192 25.86 -3.06 8.10
C VAL A 192 26.11 -4.48 8.56
N ASP A 193 25.16 -5.07 9.29
CA ASP A 193 24.94 -6.51 9.24
C ASP A 193 23.54 -6.92 9.69
N LEU A 194 22.55 -6.55 8.87
CA LEU A 194 21.25 -7.22 8.79
C LEU A 194 21.22 -8.02 7.49
N ARG A 195 22.16 -8.95 7.33
CA ARG A 195 22.02 -10.07 6.41
C ARG A 195 22.16 -11.37 7.19
N LEU A 196 21.06 -12.11 7.19
CA LEU A 196 21.03 -13.56 7.38
C LEU A 196 22.20 -14.20 6.63
N THR A 197 23.19 -14.73 7.35
CA THR A 197 23.69 -16.12 7.30
C THR A 197 25.15 -16.17 7.77
N GLY A 198 25.44 -17.06 8.72
CA GLY A 198 26.73 -17.73 8.80
C GLY A 198 27.79 -17.06 9.67
N GLU A 199 27.84 -17.50 10.93
CA GLU A 199 29.06 -17.88 11.67
C GLU A 199 30.40 -17.50 11.01
N VAL A 200 31.09 -16.51 11.58
CA VAL A 200 32.52 -16.31 11.36
C VAL A 200 33.20 -16.24 12.73
N ILE A 201 34.02 -17.25 12.97
CA ILE A 201 34.78 -17.50 14.19
C ILE A 201 35.86 -16.41 14.32
N SER A 202 35.99 -15.89 15.55
CA SER A 202 36.95 -14.84 15.98
C SER A 202 38.39 -15.41 16.14
N PRO A 203 39.43 -14.63 16.48
CA PRO A 203 40.57 -14.28 15.62
C PRO A 203 41.93 -14.95 15.99
N GLU A 204 42.89 -14.83 15.06
CA GLU A 204 44.36 -15.01 15.17
C GLU A 204 44.92 -16.05 16.17
N GLN A 205 45.41 -17.16 15.64
CA GLN A 205 46.34 -18.06 16.32
C GLN A 205 47.68 -18.06 15.54
N PRO A 206 48.83 -17.75 16.16
CA PRO A 206 50.11 -17.77 15.45
C PRO A 206 50.55 -19.22 15.17
N PRO A 207 51.27 -19.48 14.06
CA PRO A 207 51.68 -20.84 13.72
C PRO A 207 52.75 -21.36 14.68
N SER A 208 52.57 -22.60 15.14
CA SER A 208 53.54 -23.35 15.93
C SER A 208 54.70 -23.78 15.03
N SER A 209 55.91 -23.30 15.29
CA SER A 209 57.13 -23.78 14.64
C SER A 209 57.62 -25.07 15.33
N HIS A 210 57.74 -26.12 14.53
CA HIS A 210 58.56 -27.31 14.80
C HIS A 210 60.05 -26.99 14.79
#